data_AF-A0A0Q5ZTC4-F1
#
_entry.id   AF-A0A0Q5ZTC4-F1
#
_cell.length_a   1.000
_cell.length_b   1.000
_cell.length_c   1.000
_cell.angle_alpha   90.00
_cell.angle_beta   90.00
_cell.angle_gamma   90.00
#
_symmetry.space_group_name_H-M   'P 1'
#
loop_
_entity.id
_entity.type
_entity.pdbx_description
1 polymer ?
#
loop_
_entity_poly.entity_id
_entity_poly.type
_entity_poly.pdbx_seq_one_letter_code
_entity_poly.pdbx_strand_id
1 'polypeptide(L)'
;MKDQCNGELSLLKSEQKIELKRVVKIASKLSSELIPVLIKGFAEQKFGKDFTEYIHAVVKGGGKIMEKYIEDYTEKKQSLAEFKIELEKAISIISPDKPVIFFIDELDRCRPNYSVEILEKVKHFFNVKNIIFVLAIDKVQLGHAICGVYNSEKINSNEYLKRFIDIEYTIPEPKAESYINYLSDRFSINAFFDGGRAEELRDLKNFGKVIFGNSHLRTIEKMMGILAVFFNFQPRKIYSFPFTFNINLFKN
;
A
#
# COMPACT_ATOMS: atom_id res chain seq x y z
N MET A 1 -39.63 -18.65 8.53
CA MET A 1 -38.68 -17.53 8.78
C MET A 1 -37.27 -17.77 8.26
N LYS A 2 -36.70 -19.00 8.29
CA LYS A 2 -35.38 -19.28 7.67
C LYS A 2 -35.38 -19.28 6.13
N ASP A 3 -36.48 -19.66 5.48
CA ASP A 3 -36.54 -19.76 4.02
C ASP A 3 -36.71 -18.41 3.29
N GLN A 4 -37.28 -17.41 3.96
CA GLN A 4 -37.48 -16.06 3.42
C GLN A 4 -36.16 -15.26 3.38
N CYS A 5 -35.29 -15.48 4.37
CA CYS A 5 -34.01 -14.77 4.50
C CYS A 5 -32.94 -15.27 3.50
N ASN A 6 -32.99 -16.56 3.11
CA ASN A 6 -32.12 -17.13 2.08
C ASN A 6 -32.50 -16.65 0.66
N GLY A 7 -33.78 -16.42 0.41
CA GLY A 7 -34.29 -15.81 -0.83
C GLY A 7 -33.74 -14.41 -1.04
N GLU A 8 -33.87 -13.53 -0.05
CA GLU A 8 -33.34 -12.16 -0.08
C GLU A 8 -31.82 -12.12 -0.25
N LEU A 9 -31.07 -13.00 0.43
CA LEU A 9 -29.61 -13.08 0.31
C LEU A 9 -29.14 -13.50 -1.10
N SER A 10 -29.91 -14.38 -1.77
CA SER A 10 -29.64 -14.80 -3.15
C SER A 10 -30.01 -13.72 -4.17
N LEU A 11 -31.10 -12.98 -3.92
CA LEU A 11 -31.54 -11.85 -4.73
C LEU A 11 -30.53 -10.69 -4.64
N LEU A 12 -30.07 -10.35 -3.43
CA LEU A 12 -29.01 -9.35 -3.21
C LEU A 12 -27.70 -9.71 -3.93
N LYS A 13 -27.30 -10.98 -3.91
CA LYS A 13 -26.12 -11.46 -4.66
C LYS A 13 -26.33 -11.38 -6.17
N SER A 14 -27.53 -11.63 -6.66
CA SER A 14 -27.86 -11.56 -8.09
C SER A 14 -27.90 -10.12 -8.60
N GLU A 15 -28.46 -9.20 -7.82
CA GLU A 15 -28.57 -7.78 -8.09
C GLU A 15 -27.19 -7.11 -8.06
N GLN A 16 -26.38 -7.43 -7.05
CA GLN A 16 -24.96 -7.05 -7.00
C GLN A 16 -24.18 -7.53 -8.24
N LYS A 17 -24.42 -8.77 -8.69
CA LYS A 17 -23.74 -9.34 -9.87
C LYS A 17 -24.17 -8.65 -11.17
N ILE A 18 -25.43 -8.18 -11.27
CA ILE A 18 -25.95 -7.43 -12.44
C ILE A 18 -25.32 -6.04 -12.50
N GLU A 19 -25.25 -5.34 -11.37
CA GLU A 19 -24.66 -4.00 -11.32
C GLU A 19 -23.14 -4.02 -11.51
N LEU A 20 -22.46 -5.02 -10.94
CA LEU A 20 -21.03 -5.23 -11.18
C LEU A 20 -20.75 -5.50 -12.67
N LYS A 21 -21.64 -6.21 -13.38
CA LYS A 21 -21.54 -6.39 -14.84
C LYS A 21 -21.74 -5.07 -15.61
N ARG A 22 -22.65 -4.20 -15.17
CA ARG A 22 -22.84 -2.87 -15.77
C ARG A 22 -21.59 -2.02 -15.62
N VAL A 23 -21.01 -1.98 -14.42
CA VAL A 23 -19.74 -1.28 -14.16
C VAL A 23 -18.61 -1.83 -15.01
N VAL A 24 -18.47 -3.15 -15.14
CA VAL A 24 -17.45 -3.78 -16.01
C VAL A 24 -17.64 -3.39 -17.49
N LYS A 25 -18.89 -3.33 -17.97
CA LYS A 25 -19.20 -2.95 -19.36
C LYS A 25 -18.93 -1.48 -19.66
N ILE A 26 -19.10 -0.60 -18.67
CA ILE A 26 -18.77 0.83 -18.81
C ILE A 26 -17.26 1.03 -18.65
N ALA A 27 -16.63 0.33 -17.70
CA ALA A 27 -15.19 0.30 -17.53
C ALA A 27 -14.46 -0.17 -18.80
N SER A 28 -14.99 -1.15 -19.52
CA SER A 28 -14.39 -1.60 -20.79
C SER A 28 -14.48 -0.59 -21.93
N LYS A 29 -15.35 0.42 -21.82
CA LYS A 29 -15.40 1.56 -22.75
C LYS A 29 -14.37 2.64 -22.39
N LEU A 30 -13.89 2.65 -21.15
CA LEU A 30 -12.89 3.59 -20.67
C LEU A 30 -11.49 2.94 -20.78
N SER A 31 -10.68 3.42 -21.71
CA SER A 31 -9.42 2.82 -22.17
C SER A 31 -8.26 2.82 -21.16
N SER A 32 -8.49 2.94 -19.85
CA SER A 32 -7.41 3.03 -18.86
C SER A 32 -7.18 1.70 -18.13
N GLU A 33 -5.98 1.16 -18.29
CA GLU A 33 -5.52 -0.13 -17.77
C GLU A 33 -5.68 -0.35 -16.25
N LEU A 34 -5.83 0.72 -15.45
CA LEU A 34 -6.06 0.62 -14.00
C LEU A 34 -7.48 0.18 -13.64
N ILE A 35 -8.51 0.58 -14.40
CA ILE A 35 -9.92 0.34 -14.04
C ILE A 35 -10.23 -1.16 -13.94
N PRO A 36 -9.83 -2.01 -14.91
CA PRO A 36 -10.11 -3.44 -14.84
C PRO A 36 -9.40 -4.14 -13.66
N VAL A 37 -8.22 -3.63 -13.24
CA VAL A 37 -7.46 -4.16 -12.10
C VAL A 37 -8.20 -3.89 -10.78
N LEU A 38 -8.73 -2.67 -10.61
CA LEU A 38 -9.50 -2.30 -9.42
C LEU A 38 -10.76 -3.16 -9.28
N ILE A 39 -11.50 -3.36 -10.38
CA ILE A 39 -12.72 -4.19 -10.35
C ILE A 39 -12.37 -5.66 -10.12
N LYS A 40 -11.27 -6.17 -10.71
CA LYS A 40 -10.82 -7.56 -10.49
C LYS A 40 -10.47 -7.83 -9.02
N GLY A 41 -9.69 -6.94 -8.39
CA GLY A 41 -9.34 -7.06 -6.98
C GLY A 41 -10.56 -7.03 -6.06
N PHE A 42 -11.55 -6.17 -6.36
CA PHE A 42 -12.81 -6.11 -5.62
C PHE A 42 -13.70 -7.33 -5.83
N ALA A 43 -13.75 -7.88 -7.05
CA ALA A 43 -14.55 -9.05 -7.37
C ALA A 43 -14.00 -10.34 -6.75
N GLU A 44 -12.68 -10.51 -6.74
CA GLU A 44 -12.00 -11.66 -6.11
C GLU A 44 -12.33 -11.75 -4.62
N GLN A 45 -12.44 -10.61 -3.93
CA GLN A 45 -12.74 -10.56 -2.49
C GLN A 45 -14.20 -10.94 -2.16
N LYS A 46 -15.17 -10.70 -3.05
CA LYS A 46 -16.62 -10.86 -2.74
C LYS A 46 -17.40 -11.90 -3.55
N PHE A 47 -17.01 -12.19 -4.80
CA PHE A 47 -17.86 -12.95 -5.75
C PHE A 47 -17.23 -14.23 -6.31
N GLY A 48 -15.97 -14.54 -5.98
CA GLY A 48 -15.30 -15.79 -6.38
C GLY A 48 -14.91 -15.87 -7.87
N LYS A 49 -14.37 -17.02 -8.28
CA LYS A 49 -13.70 -17.24 -9.59
C LYS A 49 -14.60 -16.99 -10.82
N ASP A 50 -15.90 -17.29 -10.76
CA ASP A 50 -16.80 -17.16 -11.92
C ASP A 50 -16.94 -15.72 -12.45
N PHE A 51 -16.86 -14.72 -11.57
CA PHE A 51 -16.92 -13.32 -12.00
C PHE A 51 -15.58 -12.85 -12.57
N THR A 52 -14.47 -13.42 -12.12
CA THR A 52 -13.13 -13.08 -12.62
C THR A 52 -12.91 -13.54 -14.06
N GLU A 53 -13.50 -14.66 -14.47
CA GLU A 53 -13.47 -15.13 -15.86
C GLU A 53 -14.24 -14.19 -16.79
N TYR A 54 -15.39 -13.66 -16.35
CA TYR A 54 -16.14 -12.65 -17.09
C TYR A 54 -15.33 -11.36 -17.28
N ILE A 55 -14.67 -10.86 -16.23
CA ILE A 55 -13.78 -9.69 -16.35
C ILE A 55 -12.62 -9.97 -17.31
N HIS A 56 -11.99 -11.14 -17.21
CA HIS A 56 -10.91 -11.51 -18.11
C HIS A 56 -11.35 -11.59 -19.57
N ALA A 57 -12.56 -12.10 -19.84
CA ALA A 57 -13.13 -12.15 -21.18
C ALA A 57 -13.42 -10.75 -21.74
N VAL A 58 -13.95 -9.84 -20.92
CA VAL A 58 -14.22 -8.44 -21.31
C VAL A 58 -12.92 -7.69 -21.58
N VAL A 59 -11.88 -7.88 -20.76
CA VAL A 59 -10.55 -7.27 -20.96
C VAL A 59 -9.86 -7.80 -22.21
N LYS A 60 -9.88 -9.11 -22.44
CA LYS A 60 -9.29 -9.72 -23.66
C LYS A 60 -10.06 -9.34 -24.92
N GLY A 61 -11.39 -9.20 -24.85
CA GLY A 61 -12.23 -8.71 -25.96
C GLY A 61 -12.03 -7.22 -26.27
N GLY A 62 -11.61 -6.42 -25.28
CA GLY A 62 -11.27 -5.00 -25.41
C GLY A 62 -9.93 -4.71 -26.10
N GLY A 63 -9.11 -5.72 -26.38
CA GLY A 63 -7.82 -5.55 -27.08
C GLY A 63 -7.95 -4.96 -28.50
N LYS A 64 -9.13 -5.01 -29.11
CA LYS A 64 -9.41 -4.35 -30.41
C LYS A 64 -9.87 -2.88 -30.30
N ILE A 65 -10.07 -2.36 -29.10
CA ILE A 65 -10.51 -0.97 -28.85
C ILE A 65 -9.31 -0.04 -28.61
N MET A 66 -8.14 -0.61 -28.30
CA MET A 66 -6.90 0.13 -28.04
C MET A 66 -6.38 0.91 -29.27
N GLU A 67 -6.78 0.52 -30.49
CA GLU A 67 -6.36 1.16 -31.75
C GLU A 67 -7.33 2.24 -32.25
N LYS A 68 -8.42 2.55 -31.55
CA LYS A 68 -9.42 3.51 -32.03
C LYS A 68 -9.80 4.54 -30.96
N TYR A 69 -8.86 5.41 -30.56
CA TYR A 69 -9.17 6.51 -29.64
C TYR A 69 -8.37 7.81 -29.89
N ILE A 70 -8.35 8.23 -31.16
CA ILE A 70 -8.23 9.64 -31.55
C ILE A 70 -9.56 9.91 -32.26
N GLU A 71 -10.59 10.33 -31.54
CA GLU A 71 -11.14 11.69 -31.60
C GLU A 71 -12.24 11.84 -30.54
N ASP A 72 -12.52 13.10 -30.18
CA ASP A 72 -13.57 13.62 -29.30
C ASP A 72 -13.41 13.58 -27.77
N TYR A 73 -12.88 14.70 -27.28
CA TYR A 73 -12.73 15.09 -25.88
C TYR A 73 -14.08 15.22 -25.13
N THR A 74 -15.17 15.49 -25.86
CA THR A 74 -16.56 15.63 -25.35
C THR A 74 -17.18 14.29 -24.99
N GLU A 75 -17.08 13.27 -25.84
CA GLU A 75 -17.58 11.92 -25.55
C GLU A 75 -16.84 11.29 -24.36
N LYS A 76 -15.53 11.54 -24.23
CA LYS A 76 -14.73 11.06 -23.09
C LYS A 76 -15.19 11.67 -21.76
N LYS A 77 -15.50 12.97 -21.72
CA LYS A 77 -15.99 13.63 -20.49
C LYS A 77 -17.34 13.10 -20.05
N GLN A 78 -18.25 12.90 -21.00
CA GLN A 78 -19.58 12.37 -20.72
C GLN A 78 -19.51 10.91 -20.25
N SER A 79 -18.71 10.08 -20.93
CA SER A 79 -18.46 8.68 -20.55
C SER A 79 -17.85 8.56 -19.15
N LEU A 80 -16.98 9.50 -18.76
CA LEU A 80 -16.38 9.53 -17.44
C LEU A 80 -17.39 9.91 -16.33
N ALA A 81 -18.25 10.91 -16.59
CA ALA A 81 -19.30 11.30 -15.65
C ALA A 81 -20.31 10.16 -15.43
N GLU A 82 -20.74 9.50 -16.51
CA GLU A 82 -21.61 8.33 -16.45
C GLU A 82 -20.95 7.18 -15.67
N PHE A 83 -19.67 6.92 -15.92
CA PHE A 83 -18.93 5.90 -15.19
C PHE A 83 -18.84 6.19 -13.69
N LYS A 84 -18.62 7.44 -13.28
CA LYS A 84 -18.63 7.80 -11.84
C LYS A 84 -19.96 7.47 -11.20
N ILE A 85 -21.07 7.87 -11.82
CA ILE A 85 -22.42 7.60 -11.32
C ILE A 85 -22.65 6.09 -11.15
N GLU A 86 -22.26 5.30 -12.14
CA GLU A 86 -22.46 3.85 -12.12
C GLU A 86 -21.51 3.16 -11.12
N LEU A 87 -20.30 3.68 -10.94
CA LEU A 87 -19.38 3.23 -9.90
C LEU A 87 -19.89 3.57 -8.49
N GLU A 88 -20.42 4.77 -8.27
CA GLU A 88 -21.05 5.16 -7.00
C GLU A 88 -22.23 4.24 -6.68
N LYS A 89 -23.10 3.98 -7.67
CA LYS A 89 -24.22 3.05 -7.50
C LYS A 89 -23.73 1.65 -7.12
N ALA A 90 -22.77 1.09 -7.85
CA ALA A 90 -22.25 -0.23 -7.53
C ALA A 90 -21.63 -0.28 -6.13
N ILE A 91 -20.84 0.74 -5.75
CA ILE A 91 -20.25 0.81 -4.40
C ILE A 91 -21.33 0.94 -3.33
N SER A 92 -22.38 1.73 -3.57
CA SER A 92 -23.51 1.87 -2.63
C SER A 92 -24.26 0.56 -2.40
N ILE A 93 -24.31 -0.33 -3.39
CA ILE A 93 -24.98 -1.63 -3.28
C ILE A 93 -24.04 -2.68 -2.64
N ILE A 94 -22.75 -2.61 -2.96
CA ILE A 94 -21.75 -3.58 -2.47
C ILE A 94 -21.34 -3.25 -1.03
N SER A 95 -21.26 -1.98 -0.69
CA SER A 95 -20.74 -1.47 0.59
C SER A 95 -21.55 -0.24 1.04
N PRO A 96 -22.84 -0.41 1.35
CA PRO A 96 -23.76 0.70 1.64
C PRO A 96 -23.28 1.60 2.78
N ASP A 97 -22.69 1.02 3.82
CA ASP A 97 -22.34 1.74 5.05
C ASP A 97 -20.83 1.93 5.25
N LYS A 98 -19.99 1.50 4.29
CA LYS A 98 -18.53 1.56 4.46
C LYS A 98 -17.84 2.07 3.20
N PRO A 99 -16.87 2.99 3.33
CA PRO A 99 -16.08 3.41 2.19
C PRO A 99 -15.22 2.26 1.67
N VAL A 100 -15.04 2.26 0.35
CA VAL A 100 -14.07 1.44 -0.35
C VAL A 100 -12.71 2.15 -0.31
N ILE A 101 -11.72 1.50 0.31
CA ILE A 101 -10.37 2.07 0.47
C ILE A 101 -9.41 1.36 -0.49
N PHE A 102 -8.75 2.14 -1.36
CA PHE A 102 -7.69 1.68 -2.24
C PHE A 102 -6.33 2.09 -1.69
N PHE A 103 -5.47 1.12 -1.38
CA PHE A 103 -4.08 1.38 -1.03
C PHE A 103 -3.21 1.32 -2.27
N ILE A 104 -2.47 2.38 -2.55
CA ILE A 104 -1.48 2.46 -3.62
C ILE A 104 -0.12 2.68 -2.94
N ASP A 105 0.74 1.67 -3.01
CA ASP A 105 2.06 1.69 -2.38
C ASP A 105 3.17 1.80 -3.44
N GLU A 106 4.31 2.36 -3.03
CA GLU A 106 5.54 2.47 -3.82
C GLU A 106 5.39 3.20 -5.17
N LEU A 107 4.46 4.16 -5.27
CA LEU A 107 4.25 4.92 -6.51
C LEU A 107 5.49 5.70 -6.94
N ASP A 108 6.31 6.15 -5.99
CA ASP A 108 7.59 6.83 -6.21
C ASP A 108 8.68 5.91 -6.79
N ARG A 109 8.51 4.58 -6.74
CA ARG A 109 9.43 3.61 -7.35
C ARG A 109 9.08 3.23 -8.79
N CYS A 110 7.93 3.70 -9.26
CA CYS A 110 7.52 3.49 -10.63
C CYS A 110 8.39 4.30 -11.61
N ARG A 111 8.33 3.94 -12.90
CA ARG A 111 8.89 4.79 -13.95
C ARG A 111 8.21 6.17 -13.88
N PRO A 112 8.94 7.29 -14.02
CA PRO A 112 8.38 8.63 -13.84
C PRO A 112 7.08 8.87 -14.62
N ASN A 113 7.07 8.56 -15.92
CA ASN A 113 5.87 8.71 -16.76
C ASN A 113 4.66 7.92 -16.23
N TYR A 114 4.89 6.69 -15.75
CA TYR A 114 3.84 5.84 -15.22
C TYR A 114 3.30 6.37 -13.89
N SER A 115 4.18 6.85 -13.00
CA SER A 115 3.75 7.43 -11.71
C SER A 115 2.87 8.67 -11.90
N VAL A 116 3.24 9.57 -12.82
CA VAL A 116 2.46 10.77 -13.15
C VAL A 116 1.14 10.40 -13.83
N GLU A 117 1.17 9.46 -14.77
CA GLU A 117 -0.05 8.96 -15.45
C GLU A 117 -1.03 8.33 -14.45
N ILE A 118 -0.55 7.58 -13.45
CA ILE A 118 -1.40 7.07 -12.38
C ILE A 118 -2.01 8.23 -11.59
N LEU A 119 -1.23 9.22 -11.15
CA LEU A 119 -1.79 10.38 -10.42
C LEU A 119 -2.90 11.07 -11.22
N GLU A 120 -2.65 11.31 -12.52
CA GLU A 120 -3.62 11.91 -13.44
C GLU A 120 -4.89 11.06 -13.59
N LYS A 121 -4.75 9.75 -13.73
CA LYS A 121 -5.90 8.82 -13.79
C LYS A 121 -6.66 8.83 -12.47
N VAL A 122 -5.98 8.63 -11.33
CA VAL A 122 -6.60 8.54 -10.00
C VAL A 122 -7.34 9.84 -9.64
N LYS A 123 -6.87 11.03 -10.09
CA LYS A 123 -7.60 12.31 -9.97
C LYS A 123 -9.08 12.21 -10.34
N HIS A 124 -9.37 11.48 -11.41
CA HIS A 124 -10.74 11.33 -11.86
C HIS A 124 -11.56 10.42 -10.94
N PHE A 125 -10.95 9.47 -10.26
CA PHE A 125 -11.62 8.56 -9.31
C PHE A 125 -11.71 9.10 -7.88
N PHE A 126 -10.85 10.05 -7.48
CA PHE A 126 -10.90 10.65 -6.13
C PHE A 126 -12.24 11.33 -5.83
N ASN A 127 -12.91 11.89 -6.84
CA ASN A 127 -14.19 12.58 -6.66
C ASN A 127 -15.38 11.64 -6.93
N VAL A 128 -15.41 10.52 -6.21
CA VAL A 128 -16.47 9.51 -6.22
C VAL A 128 -16.86 9.22 -4.77
N LYS A 129 -18.14 9.37 -4.43
CA LYS A 129 -18.61 9.17 -3.06
C LYS A 129 -18.32 7.74 -2.58
N ASN A 130 -17.92 7.61 -1.32
CA ASN A 130 -17.58 6.33 -0.67
C ASN A 130 -16.34 5.62 -1.27
N ILE A 131 -15.48 6.33 -2.01
CA ILE A 131 -14.13 5.86 -2.36
C ILE A 131 -13.09 6.72 -1.63
N ILE A 132 -12.09 6.05 -1.05
CA ILE A 132 -10.91 6.69 -0.45
C ILE A 132 -9.68 6.05 -1.08
N PHE A 133 -8.72 6.86 -1.53
CA PHE A 133 -7.40 6.36 -1.92
C PHE A 133 -6.37 6.76 -0.85
N VAL A 134 -5.55 5.79 -0.46
CA VAL A 134 -4.42 5.98 0.47
C VAL A 134 -3.15 5.74 -0.33
N LEU A 135 -2.36 6.81 -0.49
CA LEU A 135 -1.08 6.76 -1.20
C LEU A 135 0.05 6.61 -0.18
N ALA A 136 0.80 5.52 -0.25
CA ALA A 136 2.06 5.36 0.47
C ALA A 136 3.21 5.69 -0.49
N ILE A 137 3.81 6.87 -0.31
CA ILE A 137 4.80 7.43 -1.23
C ILE A 137 5.94 8.12 -0.48
N ASP A 138 7.14 8.09 -1.07
CA ASP A 138 8.15 9.11 -0.81
C ASP A 138 7.84 10.36 -1.66
N LYS A 139 7.35 11.41 -0.99
CA LYS A 139 6.94 12.67 -1.63
C LYS A 139 8.08 13.35 -2.38
N VAL A 140 9.30 13.29 -1.86
CA VAL A 140 10.46 13.96 -2.46
C VAL A 140 10.82 13.25 -3.76
N GLN A 141 10.87 11.92 -3.73
CA GLN A 141 11.19 11.12 -4.90
C GLN A 141 10.11 11.20 -5.98
N LEU A 142 8.84 11.18 -5.58
CA LEU A 142 7.73 11.42 -6.50
C LEU A 142 7.80 12.83 -7.11
N GLY A 143 8.23 13.82 -6.32
CA GLY A 143 8.47 15.18 -6.82
C GLY A 143 9.55 15.24 -7.89
N HIS A 144 10.67 14.52 -7.71
CA HIS A 144 11.70 14.39 -8.73
C HIS A 144 11.18 13.69 -10.00
N ALA A 145 10.37 12.65 -9.84
CA ALA A 145 9.72 11.97 -10.96
C ALA A 145 8.87 12.95 -11.80
N ILE A 146 8.04 13.77 -11.15
CA ILE A 146 7.22 14.80 -11.81
C ILE A 146 8.10 15.79 -12.59
N CYS A 147 9.14 16.35 -11.97
CA CYS A 147 10.05 17.27 -12.66
C CYS A 147 10.72 16.62 -13.87
N GLY A 148 11.06 15.33 -13.77
CA GLY A 148 11.61 14.53 -14.87
C GLY A 148 10.63 14.35 -16.04
N VAL A 149 9.35 14.05 -15.77
CA VAL A 149 8.33 13.89 -16.82
C VAL A 149 8.15 15.18 -17.64
N TYR A 150 8.17 16.33 -16.98
CA TYR A 150 7.97 17.62 -17.64
C TYR A 150 9.26 18.33 -18.05
N ASN A 151 10.43 17.68 -17.88
CA ASN A 151 11.76 18.21 -18.21
C ASN A 151 12.02 19.64 -17.68
N SER A 152 11.59 19.94 -16.45
CA SER A 152 11.74 21.27 -15.88
C SER A 152 11.88 21.23 -14.36
N GLU A 153 13.06 21.61 -13.88
CA GLU A 153 13.33 21.77 -12.44
C GLU A 153 12.59 22.96 -11.83
N LYS A 154 12.04 23.86 -12.66
CA LYS A 154 11.25 25.01 -12.21
C LYS A 154 9.82 24.64 -11.83
N ILE A 155 9.39 23.39 -12.08
CA ILE A 155 8.07 22.94 -11.70
C ILE A 155 8.02 22.77 -10.19
N ASN A 156 7.03 23.43 -9.58
CA ASN A 156 6.72 23.23 -8.19
C ASN A 156 5.96 21.90 -8.02
N SER A 157 6.70 20.80 -7.90
CA SER A 157 6.13 19.46 -7.74
C SER A 157 5.27 19.34 -6.47
N ASN A 158 5.59 20.07 -5.41
CA ASN A 158 4.77 20.11 -4.19
C ASN A 158 3.38 20.70 -4.46
N GLU A 159 3.29 21.79 -5.24
CA GLU A 159 2.00 22.38 -5.63
C GLU A 159 1.24 21.48 -6.60
N TYR A 160 1.96 20.78 -7.48
CA TYR A 160 1.36 19.78 -8.37
C TYR A 160 0.70 18.65 -7.55
N LEU A 161 1.40 18.07 -6.57
CA LEU A 161 0.88 16.98 -5.72
C LEU A 161 -0.35 17.39 -4.89
N LYS A 162 -0.45 18.66 -4.46
CA LYS A 162 -1.65 19.19 -3.77
C LYS A 162 -2.93 19.11 -4.59
N ARG A 163 -2.85 18.91 -5.91
CA ARG A 163 -4.02 18.70 -6.79
C ARG A 163 -4.61 17.29 -6.68
N PHE A 164 -3.90 16.37 -6.04
CA PHE A 164 -4.23 14.94 -5.95
C PHE A 164 -4.32 14.45 -4.50
N ILE A 165 -3.62 15.09 -3.57
CA ILE A 165 -3.55 14.69 -2.16
C ILE A 165 -4.34 15.71 -1.34
N ASP A 166 -5.53 15.30 -0.89
CA ASP A 166 -6.39 16.15 -0.04
C ASP A 166 -5.84 16.25 1.39
N ILE A 167 -5.32 15.13 1.92
CA ILE A 167 -4.80 15.02 3.28
C ILE A 167 -3.42 14.36 3.23
N GLU A 168 -2.44 15.04 3.82
CA GLU A 168 -1.08 14.54 3.97
C GLU A 168 -0.84 14.12 5.42
N TYR A 169 -0.28 12.93 5.61
CA TYR A 169 0.09 12.41 6.92
C TYR A 169 1.50 11.82 6.86
N THR A 170 2.38 12.29 7.74
CA THR A 170 3.73 11.76 7.90
C THR A 170 3.79 10.82 9.09
N ILE A 171 4.25 9.59 8.86
CA ILE A 171 4.46 8.63 9.94
C ILE A 171 5.66 9.10 10.79
N PRO A 172 5.50 9.26 12.11
CA PRO A 172 6.59 9.70 12.97
C PRO A 172 7.67 8.61 13.05
N GLU A 173 8.93 9.03 13.05
CA GLU A 173 10.05 8.10 13.24
C GLU A 173 10.04 7.54 14.68
N PRO A 174 10.16 6.22 14.87
CA PRO A 174 10.29 5.64 16.19
C PRO A 174 11.65 6.00 16.79
N LYS A 175 11.68 6.16 18.12
CA LYS A 175 12.94 6.24 18.84
C LYS A 175 13.74 4.96 18.62
N ALA A 176 15.03 5.07 18.32
CA ALA A 176 15.90 3.92 18.06
C ALA A 176 15.85 2.88 19.20
N GLU A 177 15.79 3.32 20.46
CA GLU A 177 15.65 2.44 21.62
C GLU A 177 14.36 1.61 21.60
N SER A 178 13.22 2.24 21.30
CA SER A 178 11.94 1.54 21.17
C SER A 178 11.99 0.54 20.01
N TYR A 179 12.63 0.91 18.90
CA TYR A 179 12.75 0.06 17.74
C TYR A 179 13.70 -1.13 17.97
N ILE A 180 14.84 -0.92 18.63
CA ILE A 180 15.76 -1.98 19.05
C ILE A 180 15.04 -2.97 19.97
N ASN A 181 14.30 -2.47 20.96
CA ASN A 181 13.51 -3.33 21.86
C ASN A 181 12.48 -4.17 21.09
N TYR A 182 11.76 -3.54 20.17
CA TYR A 182 10.81 -4.23 19.30
C TYR A 182 11.50 -5.32 18.46
N LEU A 183 12.66 -5.03 17.86
CA LEU A 183 13.40 -5.99 17.05
C LEU A 183 14.00 -7.13 17.88
N SER A 184 14.48 -6.85 19.10
CA SER A 184 14.96 -7.89 20.02
C SER A 184 13.87 -8.91 20.36
N ASP A 185 12.62 -8.45 20.48
CA ASP A 185 11.46 -9.31 20.70
C ASP A 185 11.07 -10.05 19.41
N ARG A 186 10.86 -9.31 18.31
CA ARG A 186 10.46 -9.84 17.00
C ARG A 186 11.41 -10.93 16.48
N PHE A 187 12.71 -10.77 16.70
CA PHE A 187 13.73 -11.72 16.26
C PHE A 187 14.11 -12.76 17.32
N SER A 188 13.35 -12.85 18.41
CA SER A 188 13.55 -13.82 19.50
C SER A 188 14.94 -13.74 20.15
N ILE A 189 15.59 -12.58 20.09
CA ILE A 189 16.88 -12.35 20.78
C ILE A 189 16.66 -12.44 22.29
N ASN A 190 15.57 -11.88 22.80
CA ASN A 190 15.23 -11.92 24.22
C ASN A 190 15.25 -13.37 24.76
N ALA A 191 14.71 -14.33 23.99
CA ALA A 191 14.60 -15.74 24.37
C ALA A 191 15.96 -16.45 24.53
N PHE A 192 17.02 -15.95 23.90
CA PHE A 192 18.38 -16.46 24.11
C PHE A 192 18.94 -16.08 25.50
N PHE A 193 18.49 -14.95 26.05
CA PHE A 193 18.92 -14.39 27.33
C PHE A 193 17.95 -14.67 28.48
N ASP A 194 16.95 -15.51 28.28
CA ASP A 194 16.11 -16.03 29.36
C ASP A 194 16.94 -16.82 30.39
N GLY A 195 16.42 -16.98 31.60
CA GLY A 195 17.07 -17.80 32.64
C GLY A 195 18.22 -17.09 33.38
N GLY A 196 18.08 -15.78 33.62
CA GLY A 196 18.97 -15.01 34.50
C GLY A 196 20.01 -14.13 33.78
N ARG A 197 19.96 -14.02 32.45
CA ARG A 197 20.92 -13.23 31.65
C ARG A 197 20.38 -11.85 31.25
N ALA A 198 19.54 -11.27 32.10
CA ALA A 198 18.89 -9.98 31.85
C ALA A 198 19.89 -8.82 31.73
N GLU A 199 20.99 -8.86 32.48
CA GLU A 199 22.08 -7.87 32.38
C GLU A 199 22.77 -7.95 31.00
N GLU A 200 23.09 -9.15 30.50
CA GLU A 200 23.68 -9.32 29.17
C GLU A 200 22.76 -8.82 28.05
N LEU A 201 21.44 -9.05 28.16
CA LEU A 201 20.46 -8.52 27.21
C LEU A 201 20.41 -6.99 27.26
N ARG A 202 20.51 -6.40 28.45
CA ARG A 202 20.55 -4.94 28.63
C ARG A 202 21.82 -4.36 28.00
N ASP A 203 22.98 -4.99 28.22
CA ASP A 203 24.26 -4.56 27.66
C ASP A 203 24.26 -4.63 26.13
N LEU A 204 23.71 -5.71 25.56
CA LEU A 204 23.53 -5.83 24.11
C LEU A 204 22.67 -4.70 23.54
N LYS A 205 21.54 -4.39 24.19
CA LYS A 205 20.64 -3.31 23.76
C LYS A 205 21.29 -1.93 23.90
N ASN A 206 22.04 -1.70 24.98
CA ASN A 206 22.80 -0.48 25.20
C ASN A 206 23.91 -0.30 24.16
N PHE A 207 24.68 -1.37 23.89
CA PHE A 207 25.68 -1.39 22.85
C PHE A 207 25.04 -1.07 21.49
N GLY A 208 23.91 -1.70 21.17
CA GLY A 208 23.18 -1.42 19.95
C GLY A 208 22.74 0.04 19.83
N LYS A 209 22.22 0.60 20.92
CA LYS A 209 21.86 2.02 20.99
C LYS A 209 23.07 2.94 20.73
N VAL A 210 24.24 2.63 21.30
CA VAL A 210 25.45 3.45 21.11
C VAL A 210 25.97 3.35 19.67
N ILE A 211 26.05 2.15 19.12
CA ILE A 211 26.66 1.92 17.80
C ILE A 211 25.76 2.36 16.65
N PHE A 212 24.46 2.01 16.71
CA PHE A 212 23.54 2.22 15.60
C PHE A 212 22.29 3.02 15.95
N GLY A 213 22.22 3.63 17.15
CA GLY A 213 21.06 4.45 17.55
C GLY A 213 20.80 5.68 16.68
N ASN A 214 21.82 6.19 15.97
CA ASN A 214 21.68 7.29 15.01
C ASN A 214 21.60 6.82 13.53
N SER A 215 21.55 5.51 13.29
CA SER A 215 21.45 4.96 11.94
C SER A 215 20.01 4.93 11.45
N HIS A 216 19.81 4.87 10.13
CA HIS A 216 18.49 4.60 9.56
C HIS A 216 17.89 3.31 10.10
N LEU A 217 16.57 3.28 10.29
CA LEU A 217 15.84 2.13 10.83
C LEU A 217 16.17 0.82 10.09
N ARG A 218 16.26 0.86 8.76
CA ARG A 218 16.64 -0.32 7.95
C ARG A 218 18.04 -0.85 8.30
N THR A 219 18.97 0.02 8.66
CA THR A 219 20.31 -0.39 9.11
C THR A 219 20.23 -1.04 10.49
N ILE A 220 19.47 -0.46 11.42
CA ILE A 220 19.21 -1.04 12.74
C ILE A 220 18.57 -2.43 12.60
N GLU A 221 17.56 -2.57 11.74
CA GLU A 221 16.89 -3.86 11.47
C GLU A 221 17.85 -4.91 10.94
N LYS A 222 18.69 -4.55 9.95
CA LYS A 222 19.71 -5.46 9.41
C LYS A 222 20.71 -5.92 10.47
N MET A 223 21.22 -4.98 11.28
CA MET A 223 22.18 -5.30 12.34
C MET A 223 21.56 -6.21 13.41
N MET A 224 20.35 -5.88 13.87
CA MET A 224 19.61 -6.72 14.82
C MET A 224 19.26 -8.09 14.23
N GLY A 225 18.97 -8.18 12.93
CA GLY A 225 18.75 -9.44 12.24
C GLY A 225 20.01 -10.32 12.20
N ILE A 226 21.18 -9.73 11.92
CA ILE A 226 22.47 -10.44 11.97
C ILE A 226 22.75 -10.95 13.39
N LEU A 227 22.54 -10.11 14.41
CA LEU A 227 22.68 -10.52 15.81
C LEU A 227 21.72 -11.66 16.16
N ALA A 228 20.47 -11.60 15.69
CA ALA A 228 19.52 -12.67 15.91
C ALA A 228 19.97 -13.99 15.29
N VAL A 229 20.49 -13.98 14.06
CA VAL A 229 21.07 -15.18 13.44
C VAL A 229 22.21 -15.71 14.29
N PHE A 230 23.11 -14.83 14.75
CA PHE A 230 24.22 -15.23 15.62
C PHE A 230 23.71 -15.93 16.88
N PHE A 231 22.82 -15.30 17.66
CA PHE A 231 22.35 -15.87 18.92
C PHE A 231 21.50 -17.12 18.77
N ASN A 232 20.63 -17.18 17.74
CA ASN A 232 19.77 -18.34 17.53
C ASN A 232 20.55 -19.58 17.05
N PHE A 233 21.74 -19.41 16.46
CA PHE A 233 22.62 -20.53 16.06
C PHE A 233 23.60 -20.98 17.16
N GLN A 234 23.74 -20.23 18.27
CA GLN A 234 24.63 -20.63 19.36
C GLN A 234 23.94 -21.56 20.37
N PRO A 235 24.60 -22.65 20.82
CA PRO A 235 24.10 -23.45 21.93
C PRO A 235 24.03 -22.60 23.21
N ARG A 236 22.83 -22.50 23.81
CA ARG A 236 22.50 -21.65 24.97
C ARG A 236 23.43 -21.79 26.19
N LYS A 237 24.18 -22.89 26.31
CA LYS A 237 25.05 -23.18 27.46
C LYS A 237 26.50 -22.71 27.33
N ILE A 238 26.93 -22.24 26.15
CA ILE A 238 28.37 -22.07 25.85
C ILE A 238 28.81 -20.60 25.76
N TYR A 239 27.90 -19.67 25.51
CA TYR A 239 28.23 -18.26 25.29
C TYR A 239 27.72 -17.36 26.40
N SER A 240 28.63 -16.79 27.20
CA SER A 240 28.43 -15.48 27.81
C SER A 240 28.73 -14.41 26.75
N PHE A 241 27.79 -13.51 26.50
CA PHE A 241 28.06 -12.39 25.62
C PHE A 241 29.13 -11.52 26.29
N PRO A 242 30.23 -11.16 25.61
CA PRO A 242 31.41 -10.76 26.33
C PRO A 242 31.38 -9.27 26.68
N PHE A 243 32.12 -8.98 27.75
CA PHE A 243 32.55 -7.70 28.30
C PHE A 243 31.54 -6.93 29.16
N THR A 244 31.72 -7.10 30.47
CA THR A 244 31.95 -5.96 31.36
C THR A 244 32.91 -4.98 30.68
N PHE A 245 32.38 -4.07 29.85
CA PHE A 245 33.13 -2.90 29.41
C PHE A 245 33.20 -2.01 30.64
N ASN A 246 34.30 -2.14 31.38
CA ASN A 246 34.60 -1.28 32.51
C ASN A 246 34.76 0.14 31.94
N ILE A 247 33.71 0.96 32.07
CA ILE A 247 33.63 2.35 31.58
C ILE A 247 34.70 3.28 32.20
N ASN A 248 35.58 2.76 33.07
CA ASN A 248 36.69 3.50 33.66
C ASN A 248 37.88 3.80 32.72
N LEU A 249 37.83 3.41 31.44
CA LEU A 249 38.92 3.69 30.48
C LEU A 249 38.79 5.03 29.72
N PHE A 250 37.74 5.82 29.95
CA PHE A 250 37.58 7.17 29.36
C PHE A 250 37.54 8.31 30.39
N LYS A 251 37.98 8.06 31.63
CA LYS A 251 38.30 9.12 32.60
C LYS A 251 39.81 9.15 32.83
N ASN A 252 40.50 9.90 31.98
CA ASN A 252 41.71 10.66 32.31
C ASN A 252 41.83 11.81 31.32
#